data_AF-A0A1V4TJW3-F1
#
_entry.id   AF-A0A1V4TJW3-F1
#
_cell.length_a   1.000
_cell.length_b   1.000
_cell.length_c   1.000
_cell.angle_alpha   90.00
_cell.angle_beta   90.00
_cell.angle_gamma   90.00
#
_symmetry.space_group_name_H-M   'P 1'
#
loop_
_entity.id
_entity.type
_entity.pdbx_description
1 polymer ?
#
loop_
_entity_poly.entity_id
_entity_poly.type
_entity_poly.pdbx_seq_one_letter_code
_entity_poly.pdbx_strand_id
1 'polypeptide(L)'
;MIIKFGDLQSVLKAASGWRPGMVMDMDSVKRSGGNAPLTFWDPVDPKRNVSSALSLDQFSLFIHACREYLRSPSERFFFPRARPLMDLETIEATFRNRGTSPFVIVLERPDLVDDNLYPQVQRSMLGLRKLLEMNDFQVLDMRCSILKEIRMVFELVSTELPPSRLHLGPPAWTDTADHFVEKWRMAGIGQPFLVDGRWTVFAKREHREPASLIMAKGKEAALGNDLRDLPGLRCYSGKNAYKAPNRRAFTLLLDKREAWRA
;
A
#
# COMPACT_ATOMS: atom_id res chain seq x y z
N MET A 1 8.58 21.82 -19.02
CA MET A 1 9.21 22.39 -17.80
C MET A 1 10.43 23.21 -18.15
N ILE A 2 11.56 22.62 -18.58
CA ILE A 2 12.77 23.41 -18.93
C ILE A 2 12.47 24.47 -19.99
N ILE A 3 11.79 24.13 -21.08
CA ILE A 3 11.40 25.12 -22.12
C ILE A 3 10.56 26.27 -21.52
N LYS A 4 9.68 25.99 -20.54
CA LYS A 4 8.81 26.99 -19.92
C LYS A 4 9.57 27.90 -18.94
N PHE A 5 10.51 27.35 -18.18
CA PHE A 5 11.21 28.07 -17.10
C PHE A 5 12.65 28.48 -17.49
N GLY A 6 13.11 28.15 -18.70
CA GLY A 6 14.44 28.45 -19.23
C GLY A 6 15.52 27.46 -18.80
N ASP A 7 15.64 27.20 -17.50
CA ASP A 7 16.72 26.40 -16.92
C ASP A 7 16.28 25.58 -15.71
N LEU A 8 17.15 24.67 -15.25
CA LEU A 8 16.88 23.82 -14.09
C LEU A 8 16.70 24.63 -12.80
N GLN A 9 17.53 25.64 -12.56
CA GLN A 9 17.49 26.43 -11.32
C GLN A 9 16.15 27.18 -11.18
N SER A 10 15.64 27.71 -12.28
CA SER A 10 14.35 28.37 -12.40
C SER A 10 13.19 27.40 -12.18
N VAL A 11 13.27 26.17 -12.72
CA VAL A 11 12.30 25.10 -12.40
C VAL A 11 12.30 24.81 -10.90
N LEU A 12 13.47 24.59 -10.28
CA LEU A 12 13.56 24.24 -8.86
C LEU A 12 13.01 25.36 -7.97
N LYS A 13 13.34 26.62 -8.26
CA LYS A 13 12.81 27.80 -7.54
C LYS A 13 11.27 27.84 -7.65
N ALA A 14 10.72 27.71 -8.85
CA ALA A 14 9.27 27.70 -9.03
C ALA A 14 8.60 26.50 -8.33
N ALA A 15 9.18 25.31 -8.49
CA ALA A 15 8.66 24.06 -7.93
C ALA A 15 8.64 24.03 -6.41
N SER A 16 9.58 24.71 -5.75
CA SER A 16 9.57 24.88 -4.29
C SER A 16 8.27 25.52 -3.76
N GLY A 17 7.60 26.31 -4.61
CA GLY A 17 6.35 26.99 -4.34
C GLY A 17 5.09 26.26 -4.83
N TRP A 18 5.20 25.11 -5.50
CA TRP A 18 4.04 24.44 -6.07
C TRP A 18 3.03 23.94 -5.02
N ARG A 19 1.78 23.78 -5.44
CA ARG A 19 0.66 23.29 -4.63
C ARG A 19 -0.16 22.28 -5.44
N PRO A 20 -0.79 21.29 -4.80
CA PRO A 20 -1.68 20.35 -5.51
C PRO A 20 -2.81 21.08 -6.23
N GLY A 21 -3.20 20.57 -7.40
CA GLY A 21 -4.24 21.16 -8.26
C GLY A 21 -3.75 22.27 -9.18
N MET A 22 -2.43 22.50 -9.25
CA MET A 22 -1.86 23.48 -10.18
C MET A 22 -2.12 23.10 -11.63
N VAL A 23 -2.33 24.13 -12.45
CA VAL A 23 -2.49 24.01 -13.90
C VAL A 23 -1.33 24.72 -14.58
N MET A 24 -0.77 24.08 -15.58
CA MET A 24 0.32 24.58 -16.39
C MET A 24 0.07 24.28 -17.86
N ASP A 25 0.56 25.14 -18.73
CA ASP A 25 0.57 25.00 -20.18
C ASP A 25 1.86 25.64 -20.74
N MET A 26 2.06 25.57 -22.06
CA MET A 26 3.11 26.35 -22.73
C MET A 26 2.61 27.74 -23.14
N ASP A 27 1.37 27.86 -23.59
CA ASP A 27 0.84 29.06 -24.28
C ASP A 27 0.12 30.08 -23.37
N SER A 28 0.16 29.89 -22.04
CA SER A 28 -0.51 30.75 -21.04
C SER A 28 -2.04 30.86 -21.23
N VAL A 29 -2.66 29.82 -21.76
CA VAL A 29 -4.11 29.74 -21.97
C VAL A 29 -4.77 29.25 -20.68
N LYS A 30 -5.54 30.11 -20.01
CA LYS A 30 -6.31 29.71 -18.81
C LYS A 30 -7.24 28.53 -19.12
N ARG A 31 -6.82 27.32 -18.75
CA ARG A 31 -7.61 26.10 -18.81
C ARG A 31 -7.97 25.66 -17.39
N SER A 32 -9.16 25.08 -17.23
CA SER A 32 -9.54 24.44 -15.97
C SER A 32 -8.64 23.23 -15.70
N GLY A 33 -8.27 23.04 -14.43
CA GLY A 33 -7.54 21.86 -14.00
C GLY A 33 -8.43 20.64 -13.84
N GLY A 34 -7.80 19.46 -13.73
CA GLY A 34 -8.46 18.24 -13.24
C GLY A 34 -8.12 17.96 -11.77
N ASN A 35 -8.56 16.80 -11.25
CA ASN A 35 -8.22 16.31 -9.90
C ASN A 35 -6.76 15.83 -9.76
N ALA A 36 -5.90 16.08 -10.74
CA ALA A 36 -4.50 15.70 -10.70
C ALA A 36 -3.69 16.67 -9.82
N PRO A 37 -2.60 16.21 -9.18
CA PRO A 37 -1.74 17.09 -8.38
C PRO A 37 -1.11 18.21 -9.23
N LEU A 38 -0.81 17.91 -10.50
CA LEU A 38 -0.40 18.85 -11.53
C LEU A 38 -1.14 18.49 -12.82
N THR A 39 -1.81 19.46 -13.42
CA THR A 39 -2.35 19.37 -14.79
C THR A 39 -1.42 20.14 -15.71
N PHE A 40 -0.61 19.45 -16.50
CA PHE A 40 0.23 20.09 -17.51
C PHE A 40 -0.31 19.76 -18.90
N TRP A 41 -0.95 20.72 -19.55
CA TRP A 41 -1.52 20.54 -20.88
C TRP A 41 -0.44 20.40 -21.95
N ASP A 42 -0.57 19.37 -22.78
CA ASP A 42 0.31 19.11 -23.92
C ASP A 42 0.11 20.22 -24.98
N PRO A 43 1.20 20.85 -25.48
CA PRO A 43 1.10 21.88 -26.52
C PRO A 43 0.68 21.33 -27.89
N VAL A 44 0.85 20.02 -28.13
CA VAL A 44 0.49 19.37 -29.40
C VAL A 44 -0.91 18.76 -29.34
N ASP A 45 -1.28 18.17 -28.21
CA ASP A 45 -2.62 17.62 -27.98
C ASP A 45 -3.36 18.36 -26.84
N PRO A 46 -4.27 19.30 -27.16
CA PRO A 46 -4.96 20.10 -26.16
C PRO A 46 -5.77 19.31 -25.13
N LYS A 47 -6.12 18.04 -25.41
CA LYS A 47 -6.89 17.18 -24.50
C LYS A 47 -6.02 16.34 -23.57
N ARG A 48 -4.69 16.37 -23.74
CA ARG A 48 -3.76 15.53 -23.00
C ARG A 48 -3.13 16.26 -21.81
N ASN A 49 -3.20 15.62 -20.64
CA ASN A 49 -2.39 15.98 -19.47
C ASN A 49 -1.09 15.17 -19.49
N VAL A 50 0.04 15.85 -19.69
CA VAL A 50 1.39 15.26 -19.72
C VAL A 50 1.78 14.65 -18.37
N SER A 51 1.24 15.17 -17.26
CA SER A 51 1.52 14.69 -15.91
C SER A 51 0.42 13.79 -15.34
N SER A 52 -0.38 13.13 -16.17
CA SER A 52 -1.49 12.26 -15.73
C SER A 52 -1.05 11.08 -14.84
N ALA A 53 0.18 10.58 -15.03
CA ALA A 53 0.75 9.51 -14.22
C ALA A 53 1.40 9.98 -12.91
N LEU A 54 1.49 11.30 -12.66
CA LEU A 54 2.13 11.85 -11.48
C LEU A 54 1.21 11.70 -10.25
N SER A 55 1.64 10.94 -9.25
CA SER A 55 0.92 10.83 -7.98
C SER A 55 1.14 12.05 -7.09
N LEU A 56 0.22 12.27 -6.14
CA LEU A 56 0.32 13.34 -5.16
C LEU A 56 1.59 13.22 -4.29
N ASP A 57 1.96 11.99 -3.91
CA ASP A 57 3.16 11.73 -3.11
C ASP A 57 4.43 12.08 -3.89
N GLN A 58 4.53 11.69 -5.16
CA GLN A 58 5.70 12.02 -6.00
C GLN A 58 5.78 13.52 -6.29
N PHE A 59 4.64 14.17 -6.53
CA PHE A 59 4.56 15.62 -6.64
C PHE A 59 5.06 16.32 -5.37
N SER A 60 4.60 15.86 -4.20
CA SER A 60 4.99 16.44 -2.91
C SER A 60 6.47 16.17 -2.59
N LEU A 61 6.97 14.98 -2.89
CA LEU A 61 8.37 14.61 -2.75
C LEU A 61 9.26 15.49 -3.62
N PHE A 62 8.85 15.78 -4.86
CA PHE A 62 9.58 16.69 -5.75
C PHE A 62 9.65 18.12 -5.19
N ILE A 63 8.53 18.65 -4.68
CA ILE A 63 8.51 19.97 -4.02
C ILE A 63 9.48 19.99 -2.83
N HIS A 64 9.46 18.94 -2.00
CA HIS A 64 10.35 18.82 -0.86
C HIS A 64 11.83 18.75 -1.30
N ALA A 65 12.13 17.94 -2.32
CA ALA A 65 13.47 17.83 -2.90
C ALA A 65 13.98 19.19 -3.42
N CYS A 66 13.12 19.96 -4.10
CA CYS A 66 13.47 21.30 -4.59
C CYS A 66 13.85 22.24 -3.45
N ARG A 67 13.05 22.26 -2.36
CA ARG A 67 13.34 23.08 -1.18
C ARG A 67 14.66 22.70 -0.51
N GLU A 68 14.89 21.40 -0.33
CA GLU A 68 16.12 20.89 0.27
C GLU A 68 17.35 21.19 -0.59
N TYR A 69 17.26 20.96 -1.90
CA TYR A 69 18.35 21.23 -2.82
C TYR A 69 18.72 22.72 -2.87
N LEU A 70 17.72 23.61 -2.91
CA LEU A 70 17.97 25.06 -2.89
C LEU A 70 18.60 25.54 -1.57
N ARG A 71 18.31 24.86 -0.46
CA ARG A 71 18.87 25.18 0.87
C ARG A 71 20.31 24.68 1.03
N SER A 72 20.60 23.48 0.56
CA SER A 72 21.93 22.86 0.67
C SER A 72 22.19 21.97 -0.55
N PRO A 73 22.67 22.55 -1.68
CA PRO A 73 22.93 21.80 -2.90
C PRO A 73 23.93 20.66 -2.67
N SER A 74 23.68 19.51 -3.30
CA SER A 74 24.57 18.36 -3.23
C SER A 74 24.43 17.48 -4.48
N GLU A 75 25.53 16.85 -4.89
CA GLU A 75 25.52 15.84 -5.95
C GLU A 75 24.60 14.65 -5.62
N ARG A 76 24.31 14.39 -4.33
CA ARG A 76 23.46 13.27 -3.89
C ARG A 76 22.02 13.33 -4.37
N PHE A 77 21.53 14.50 -4.79
CA PHE A 77 20.22 14.65 -5.41
C PHE A 77 20.16 14.08 -6.82
N PHE A 78 21.30 14.02 -7.51
CA PHE A 78 21.43 13.48 -8.86
C PHE A 78 22.06 12.08 -8.87
N PHE A 79 22.98 11.84 -7.94
CA PHE A 79 23.74 10.61 -7.78
C PHE A 79 23.63 10.09 -6.34
N PRO A 80 22.44 9.59 -5.95
CA PRO A 80 22.24 9.05 -4.61
C PRO A 80 23.10 7.81 -4.39
N ARG A 81 23.57 7.61 -3.16
CA ARG A 81 24.33 6.40 -2.81
C ARG A 81 23.44 5.18 -2.89
N ALA A 82 24.02 4.05 -3.30
CA ALA A 82 23.34 2.77 -3.24
C ALA A 82 22.96 2.47 -1.79
N ARG A 83 21.68 2.18 -1.55
CA ARG A 83 21.20 1.85 -0.20
C ARG A 83 21.62 0.43 0.16
N PRO A 84 22.37 0.23 1.25
CA PRO A 84 22.63 -1.12 1.74
C PRO A 84 21.31 -1.74 2.20
N LEU A 85 21.19 -3.06 2.03
CA LEU A 85 20.08 -3.79 2.61
C LEU A 85 20.24 -3.83 4.12
N MET A 86 19.17 -3.49 4.85
CA MET A 86 19.14 -3.67 6.30
C MET A 86 19.42 -5.15 6.63
N ASP A 87 20.22 -5.42 7.65
CA ASP A 87 20.36 -6.77 8.20
C ASP A 87 19.07 -7.20 8.93
N LEU A 88 18.96 -8.50 9.20
CA LEU A 88 17.76 -9.07 9.80
C LEU A 88 17.53 -8.60 11.23
N GLU A 89 18.61 -8.37 11.98
CA GLU A 89 18.53 -7.91 13.37
C GLU A 89 17.94 -6.50 13.44
N THR A 90 18.40 -5.60 12.59
CA THR A 90 17.87 -4.23 12.46
C THR A 90 16.42 -4.23 11.99
N ILE A 91 16.06 -5.09 11.03
CA ILE A 91 14.67 -5.25 10.57
C ILE A 91 13.79 -5.70 11.73
N GLU A 92 14.17 -6.76 12.44
CA GLU A 92 13.40 -7.29 13.58
C GLU A 92 13.28 -6.27 14.71
N ALA A 93 14.39 -5.60 15.06
CA ALA A 93 14.40 -4.54 16.07
C ALA A 93 13.48 -3.38 15.68
N THR A 94 13.39 -3.03 14.39
CA THR A 94 12.50 -1.97 13.90
C THR A 94 11.03 -2.31 14.14
N PHE A 95 10.58 -3.52 13.76
CA PHE A 95 9.21 -3.97 14.02
C PHE A 95 8.93 -4.05 15.52
N ARG A 96 9.88 -4.59 16.30
CA ARG A 96 9.77 -4.67 17.76
C ARG A 96 9.60 -3.31 18.42
N ASN A 97 10.41 -2.33 18.01
CA ASN A 97 10.36 -0.96 18.54
C ASN A 97 9.04 -0.25 18.19
N ARG A 98 8.42 -0.61 17.06
CA ARG A 98 7.10 -0.11 16.66
C ARG A 98 5.94 -0.86 17.33
N GLY A 99 6.19 -2.05 17.91
CA GLY A 99 5.14 -2.94 18.40
C GLY A 99 4.27 -3.51 17.26
N THR A 100 4.82 -3.62 16.05
CA THR A 100 4.12 -4.10 14.85
C THR A 100 4.67 -5.43 14.39
N SER A 101 3.95 -6.10 13.48
CA SER A 101 4.29 -7.46 13.03
C SER A 101 4.43 -7.53 11.50
N PRO A 102 5.51 -8.15 10.99
CA PRO A 102 5.67 -8.37 9.55
C PRO A 102 4.84 -9.54 9.04
N PHE A 103 4.31 -9.39 7.83
CA PHE A 103 3.73 -10.46 7.04
C PHE A 103 4.25 -10.39 5.59
N VAL A 104 4.62 -11.55 5.04
CA VAL A 104 5.20 -11.65 3.70
C VAL A 104 4.43 -12.66 2.88
N ILE A 105 4.05 -12.26 1.66
CA ILE A 105 3.51 -13.12 0.61
C ILE A 105 4.56 -13.21 -0.50
N VAL A 106 4.86 -14.43 -0.92
CA VAL A 106 5.77 -14.71 -2.03
C VAL A 106 5.02 -15.42 -3.13
N LEU A 107 5.14 -14.91 -4.35
CA LEU A 107 4.60 -15.51 -5.57
C LEU A 107 5.73 -15.71 -6.58
N GLU A 108 5.55 -16.69 -7.47
CA GLU A 108 6.36 -16.81 -8.68
C GLU A 108 6.18 -15.57 -9.56
N ARG A 109 7.26 -15.19 -10.25
CA ARG A 109 7.23 -14.10 -11.21
C ARG A 109 6.73 -14.66 -12.56
N PRO A 110 5.58 -14.20 -13.09
CA PRO A 110 5.15 -14.57 -14.43
C PRO A 110 6.10 -13.95 -15.48
N ASP A 111 6.19 -14.58 -16.65
CA ASP A 111 7.03 -14.12 -17.76
C ASP A 111 6.40 -12.90 -18.45
N LEU A 112 6.54 -11.75 -17.81
CA LEU A 112 6.03 -10.47 -18.26
C LEU A 112 7.12 -9.40 -18.21
N VAL A 113 7.03 -8.47 -19.16
CA VAL A 113 7.77 -7.21 -19.11
C VAL A 113 7.31 -6.37 -17.92
N ASP A 114 8.23 -5.59 -17.35
CA ASP A 114 7.98 -4.84 -16.11
C ASP A 114 6.79 -3.87 -16.23
N ASP A 115 6.62 -3.19 -17.38
CA ASP A 115 5.50 -2.27 -17.62
C ASP A 115 4.12 -2.92 -17.48
N ASN A 116 4.01 -4.20 -17.80
CA ASN A 116 2.78 -4.97 -17.62
C ASN A 116 2.71 -5.61 -16.22
N LEU A 117 3.85 -5.99 -15.65
CA LEU A 117 3.90 -6.67 -14.36
C LEU A 117 3.65 -5.74 -13.17
N TYR A 118 4.26 -4.56 -13.14
CA TYR A 118 4.15 -3.63 -12.02
C TYR A 118 2.69 -3.24 -11.71
N PRO A 119 1.85 -2.84 -12.70
CA PRO A 119 0.44 -2.55 -12.46
C PRO A 119 -0.32 -3.74 -11.88
N GLN A 120 -0.01 -4.96 -12.31
CA GLN A 120 -0.64 -6.17 -11.79
C GLN A 120 -0.23 -6.46 -10.35
N VAL A 121 1.05 -6.32 -10.00
CA VAL A 121 1.53 -6.47 -8.62
C VAL A 121 0.89 -5.43 -7.70
N GLN A 122 0.80 -4.17 -8.14
CA GLN A 122 0.15 -3.10 -7.38
C GLN A 122 -1.33 -3.41 -7.12
N ARG A 123 -2.07 -3.82 -8.16
CA ARG A 123 -3.46 -4.25 -8.04
C ARG A 123 -3.61 -5.40 -7.05
N SER A 124 -2.79 -6.45 -7.19
CA SER A 124 -2.80 -7.60 -6.28
C SER A 124 -2.52 -7.22 -4.84
N MET A 125 -1.52 -6.36 -4.59
CA MET A 125 -1.23 -5.86 -3.25
C MET A 125 -2.40 -5.12 -2.62
N LEU A 126 -3.08 -4.25 -3.38
CA LEU A 126 -4.28 -3.53 -2.91
C LEU A 126 -5.44 -4.50 -2.64
N GLY A 127 -5.64 -5.49 -3.49
CA GLY A 127 -6.64 -6.53 -3.30
C GLY A 127 -6.40 -7.36 -2.04
N LEU A 128 -5.16 -7.79 -1.82
CA LEU A 128 -4.75 -8.57 -0.65
C LEU A 128 -4.83 -7.75 0.63
N ARG A 129 -4.44 -6.46 0.58
CA ARG A 129 -4.64 -5.51 1.68
C ARG A 129 -6.11 -5.43 2.07
N LYS A 130 -7.00 -5.24 1.10
CA LYS A 130 -8.45 -5.16 1.35
C LYS A 130 -8.98 -6.45 1.96
N LEU A 131 -8.54 -7.61 1.48
CA LEU A 131 -8.91 -8.90 2.05
C LEU A 131 -8.47 -9.04 3.51
N LEU A 132 -7.24 -8.64 3.84
CA LEU A 132 -6.72 -8.61 5.20
C LEU A 132 -7.58 -7.70 6.10
N GLU A 133 -7.84 -6.47 5.66
CA GLU A 133 -8.63 -5.47 6.41
C GLU A 133 -10.08 -5.92 6.61
N MET A 134 -10.71 -6.55 5.60
CA MET A 134 -12.06 -7.13 5.72
C MET A 134 -12.14 -8.29 6.73
N ASN A 135 -11.00 -8.85 7.12
CA ASN A 135 -10.89 -9.91 8.13
C ASN A 135 -10.24 -9.39 9.44
N ASP A 136 -10.35 -8.09 9.69
CA ASP A 136 -9.92 -7.37 10.89
C ASP A 136 -8.39 -7.27 11.10
N PHE A 137 -7.57 -7.63 10.10
CA PHE A 137 -6.14 -7.33 10.16
C PHE A 137 -5.91 -5.86 9.81
N GLN A 138 -5.31 -5.09 10.72
CA GLN A 138 -4.97 -3.71 10.46
C GLN A 138 -3.62 -3.61 9.74
N VAL A 139 -3.65 -3.22 8.47
CA VAL A 139 -2.46 -2.99 7.64
C VAL A 139 -1.99 -1.54 7.79
N LEU A 140 -0.77 -1.35 8.25
CA LEU A 140 -0.16 -0.03 8.45
C LEU A 140 0.61 0.44 7.20
N ASP A 141 1.35 -0.47 6.58
CA ASP A 141 2.11 -0.18 5.38
C ASP A 141 2.32 -1.45 4.54
N MET A 142 2.62 -1.27 3.26
CA MET A 142 2.93 -2.37 2.36
C MET A 142 3.91 -1.97 1.25
N ARG A 143 4.83 -2.86 0.88
CA ARG A 143 5.76 -2.67 -0.24
C ARG A 143 5.98 -3.99 -0.98
N CYS A 144 6.56 -3.91 -2.17
CA CYS A 144 6.99 -5.10 -2.90
C CYS A 144 8.44 -4.99 -3.37
N SER A 145 9.05 -6.15 -3.55
CA SER A 145 10.26 -6.32 -4.35
C SER A 145 9.96 -7.35 -5.43
N ILE A 146 10.28 -7.02 -6.68
CA ILE A 146 10.10 -7.91 -7.83
C ILE A 146 11.49 -8.23 -8.38
N LEU A 147 11.92 -9.48 -8.24
CA LEU A 147 13.18 -10.00 -8.81
C LEU A 147 12.88 -11.34 -9.51
N LYS A 148 13.54 -12.43 -9.11
CA LYS A 148 13.18 -13.80 -9.55
C LYS A 148 11.79 -14.22 -9.07
N GLU A 149 11.35 -13.67 -7.94
CA GLU A 149 10.04 -13.89 -7.33
C GLU A 149 9.45 -12.52 -6.97
N ILE A 150 8.13 -12.48 -6.83
CA ILE A 150 7.42 -11.33 -6.30
C ILE A 150 7.31 -11.50 -4.79
N ARG A 151 7.84 -10.55 -4.02
CA ARG A 151 7.72 -10.52 -2.57
C ARG A 151 6.93 -9.29 -2.16
N MET A 152 5.73 -9.51 -1.64
CA MET A 152 4.88 -8.47 -1.06
C MET A 152 5.03 -8.53 0.45
N VAL A 153 5.37 -7.41 1.07
CA VAL A 153 5.52 -7.27 2.51
C VAL A 153 4.47 -6.32 3.05
N PHE A 154 3.87 -6.69 4.17
CA PHE A 154 2.87 -5.94 4.90
C PHE A 154 3.35 -5.75 6.34
N GLU A 155 3.24 -4.53 6.85
CA GLU A 155 3.37 -4.24 8.27
C GLU A 155 1.95 -4.21 8.86
N LEU A 156 1.69 -5.13 9.78
CA LEU A 156 0.41 -5.26 10.47
C LEU A 156 0.54 -4.76 11.91
N VAL A 157 -0.55 -4.28 12.50
CA VAL A 157 -0.58 -4.07 13.97
C VAL A 157 -0.30 -5.37 14.71
N SER A 158 -0.93 -6.47 14.29
CA SER A 158 -0.67 -7.80 14.81
C SER A 158 -0.86 -8.84 13.70
N THR A 159 -0.02 -9.88 13.71
CA THR A 159 -0.23 -11.10 12.90
C THR A 159 -1.08 -12.15 13.62
N GLU A 160 -1.46 -11.91 14.87
CA GLU A 160 -2.32 -12.80 15.66
C GLU A 160 -3.56 -12.06 16.13
N LEU A 161 -4.73 -12.54 15.70
CA LEU A 161 -6.02 -12.05 16.15
C LEU A 161 -6.57 -12.92 17.29
N PRO A 162 -7.39 -12.34 18.20
CA PRO A 162 -8.10 -13.10 19.21
C PRO A 162 -9.01 -14.15 18.57
N PRO A 163 -9.31 -15.28 19.24
CA PRO A 163 -10.14 -16.34 18.66
C PRO A 163 -11.58 -15.90 18.35
N SER A 164 -12.05 -14.81 18.96
CA SER A 164 -13.38 -14.25 18.77
C SER A 164 -13.34 -12.97 17.93
N ARG A 165 -14.48 -12.66 17.31
CA ARG A 165 -14.79 -11.37 16.69
C ARG A 165 -16.21 -10.95 16.99
N LEU A 166 -16.47 -9.65 16.97
CA LEU A 166 -17.84 -9.16 16.96
C LEU A 166 -18.43 -9.37 15.56
N HIS A 167 -19.54 -10.07 15.50
CA HIS A 167 -20.32 -10.25 14.27
C HIS A 167 -21.61 -9.43 14.41
N LEU A 168 -21.66 -8.32 13.66
CA LEU A 168 -22.82 -7.45 13.59
C LEU A 168 -23.88 -8.09 12.71
N GLY A 169 -25.04 -8.35 13.31
CA GLY A 169 -26.23 -8.85 12.66
C GLY A 169 -27.16 -7.74 12.19
N PRO A 170 -28.40 -8.11 11.83
CA PRO A 170 -29.40 -7.16 11.38
C PRO A 170 -29.96 -6.31 12.54
N PRO A 171 -30.64 -5.20 12.24
CA PRO A 171 -31.45 -4.49 13.23
C PRO A 171 -32.51 -5.39 13.86
N ALA A 172 -32.81 -5.14 15.13
CA ALA A 172 -33.68 -6.00 15.95
C ALA A 172 -35.12 -6.13 15.41
N TRP A 173 -35.58 -5.14 14.63
CA TRP A 173 -36.95 -5.05 14.11
C TRP A 173 -37.13 -5.67 12.72
N THR A 174 -36.10 -6.30 12.14
CA THR A 174 -36.24 -6.94 10.82
C THR A 174 -36.64 -8.40 10.95
N ASP A 175 -37.35 -8.94 9.96
CA ASP A 175 -37.78 -10.34 9.92
C ASP A 175 -36.61 -11.35 9.98
N THR A 176 -35.40 -10.90 9.63
CA THR A 176 -34.18 -11.73 9.69
C THR A 176 -33.55 -11.80 11.08
N ALA A 177 -34.04 -11.01 12.04
CA ALA A 177 -33.50 -10.93 13.39
C ALA A 177 -33.64 -12.27 14.14
N ASP A 178 -34.81 -12.91 14.08
CA ASP A 178 -35.05 -14.17 14.79
C ASP A 178 -34.15 -15.29 14.27
N HIS A 179 -34.01 -15.40 12.93
CA HIS A 179 -33.08 -16.35 12.30
C HIS A 179 -31.63 -16.11 12.73
N PHE A 180 -31.20 -14.85 12.85
CA PHE A 180 -29.87 -14.52 13.34
C PHE A 180 -29.69 -15.00 14.78
N VAL A 181 -30.66 -14.70 15.66
CA VAL A 181 -30.61 -15.08 17.07
C VAL A 181 -30.59 -16.59 17.23
N GLU A 182 -31.49 -17.32 16.58
CA GLU A 182 -31.57 -18.78 16.63
C GLU A 182 -30.25 -19.45 16.23
N LYS A 183 -29.70 -19.05 15.08
CA LYS A 183 -28.40 -19.55 14.60
C LYS A 183 -27.29 -19.29 15.61
N TRP A 184 -27.19 -18.06 16.08
CA TRP A 184 -26.03 -17.62 16.86
C TRP A 184 -26.13 -17.94 18.35
N ARG A 185 -27.31 -18.29 18.88
CA ARG A 185 -27.45 -18.92 20.20
C ARG A 185 -26.73 -20.26 20.27
N MET A 186 -26.71 -21.01 19.17
CA MET A 186 -26.08 -22.33 19.09
C MET A 186 -24.61 -22.25 18.63
N ALA A 187 -24.28 -21.32 17.73
CA ALA A 187 -22.97 -21.24 17.09
C ALA A 187 -22.03 -20.17 17.68
N GLY A 188 -22.55 -19.23 18.48
CA GLY A 188 -21.77 -18.16 19.09
C GLY A 188 -20.87 -18.65 20.23
N ILE A 189 -19.82 -17.88 20.54
CA ILE A 189 -19.00 -18.07 21.75
C ILE A 189 -19.78 -17.60 23.01
N GLY A 190 -20.83 -16.82 22.81
CA GLY A 190 -21.78 -16.42 23.85
C GLY A 190 -23.15 -16.12 23.24
N GLN A 191 -24.09 -15.70 24.09
CA GLN A 191 -25.44 -15.36 23.65
C GLN A 191 -25.44 -14.08 22.79
N PRO A 192 -26.29 -14.00 21.74
CA PRO A 192 -26.53 -12.76 21.03
C PRO A 192 -27.06 -11.66 21.96
N PHE A 193 -26.64 -10.42 21.73
CA PHE A 193 -27.03 -9.22 22.49
C PHE A 193 -27.23 -8.02 21.58
N LEU A 194 -27.85 -6.95 22.08
CA LEU A 194 -28.12 -5.74 21.30
C LEU A 194 -27.02 -4.69 21.52
N VAL A 195 -26.56 -4.10 20.41
CA VAL A 195 -25.69 -2.91 20.39
C VAL A 195 -26.30 -1.94 19.38
N ASP A 196 -26.63 -0.73 19.82
CA ASP A 196 -27.19 0.34 18.97
C ASP A 196 -28.36 -0.14 18.06
N GLY A 197 -29.27 -0.94 18.64
CA GLY A 197 -30.45 -1.46 17.96
C GLY A 197 -30.20 -2.65 17.02
N ARG A 198 -28.97 -3.19 16.96
CA ARG A 198 -28.61 -4.35 16.14
C ARG A 198 -28.26 -5.56 16.98
N TRP A 199 -28.69 -6.73 16.51
CA TRP A 199 -28.21 -7.99 17.07
C TRP A 199 -26.73 -8.16 16.80
N THR A 200 -26.00 -8.58 17.82
CA THR A 200 -24.54 -8.74 17.80
C THR A 200 -24.18 -9.99 18.57
N VAL A 201 -23.12 -10.67 18.15
CA VAL A 201 -22.60 -11.85 18.87
C VAL A 201 -21.09 -11.92 18.80
N PHE A 202 -20.46 -12.51 19.81
CA PHE A 202 -19.08 -12.97 19.69
C PHE A 202 -19.04 -14.27 18.89
N ALA A 203 -18.55 -14.21 17.66
CA ALA A 203 -18.37 -15.36 16.78
C ALA A 203 -16.92 -15.83 16.78
N LYS A 204 -16.71 -17.13 16.59
CA LYS A 204 -15.36 -17.69 16.38
C LYS A 204 -14.79 -17.21 15.04
N ARG A 205 -13.52 -16.79 15.04
CA ARG A 205 -12.77 -16.50 13.81
C ARG A 205 -12.41 -17.79 13.11
N GLU A 206 -12.59 -17.79 11.80
CA GLU A 206 -12.11 -18.86 10.92
C GLU A 206 -10.58 -18.82 10.78
N HIS A 207 -10.03 -17.61 10.58
CA HIS A 207 -8.59 -17.39 10.46
C HIS A 207 -8.12 -16.36 11.49
N ARG A 208 -7.12 -16.75 12.28
CA ARG A 208 -6.49 -15.89 13.31
C ARG A 208 -5.14 -15.32 12.88
N GLU A 209 -4.56 -15.91 11.84
CA GLU A 209 -3.28 -15.50 11.28
C GLU A 209 -3.45 -15.12 9.81
N PRO A 210 -2.72 -14.10 9.32
CA PRO A 210 -2.86 -13.62 7.95
C PRO A 210 -2.42 -14.68 6.95
N ALA A 211 -1.41 -15.49 7.29
CA ALA A 211 -0.97 -16.60 6.46
C ALA A 211 -2.11 -17.61 6.23
N SER A 212 -2.81 -18.02 7.28
CA SER A 212 -3.96 -18.93 7.18
C SER A 212 -5.07 -18.33 6.31
N LEU A 213 -5.38 -17.04 6.48
CA LEU A 213 -6.37 -16.35 5.67
C LEU A 213 -6.00 -16.33 4.18
N ILE A 214 -4.77 -15.91 3.85
CA ILE A 214 -4.33 -15.80 2.46
C ILE A 214 -4.26 -17.18 1.78
N MET A 215 -3.83 -18.22 2.50
CA MET A 215 -3.81 -19.58 1.95
C MET A 215 -5.23 -20.10 1.64
N ALA A 216 -6.23 -19.74 2.44
CA ALA A 216 -7.60 -20.19 2.25
C ALA A 216 -8.38 -19.33 1.23
N LYS A 217 -8.26 -18.00 1.32
CA LYS A 217 -9.14 -17.04 0.63
C LYS A 217 -8.39 -16.06 -0.28
N GLY A 218 -7.08 -16.19 -0.43
CA GLY A 218 -6.27 -15.25 -1.20
C GLY A 218 -6.75 -15.04 -2.64
N LYS A 219 -7.31 -16.09 -3.27
CA LYS A 219 -7.87 -16.04 -4.63
C LYS A 219 -9.15 -15.21 -4.76
N GLU A 220 -9.84 -14.92 -3.64
CA GLU A 220 -11.01 -14.04 -3.61
C GLU A 220 -10.62 -12.55 -3.71
N ALA A 221 -9.34 -12.22 -3.52
CA ALA A 221 -8.85 -10.86 -3.64
C ALA A 221 -8.91 -10.35 -5.09
N ALA A 222 -8.95 -9.02 -5.25
CA ALA A 222 -8.88 -8.37 -6.55
C ALA A 222 -7.44 -8.40 -7.11
N LEU A 223 -7.05 -9.53 -7.69
CA LEU A 223 -5.69 -9.78 -8.20
C LEU A 223 -5.49 -9.29 -9.64
N GLY A 224 -4.24 -9.01 -10.01
CA GLY A 224 -3.81 -8.86 -11.41
C GLY A 224 -4.02 -10.17 -12.18
N ASN A 225 -4.26 -10.07 -13.48
CA ASN A 225 -4.70 -11.20 -14.31
C ASN A 225 -3.79 -12.42 -14.22
N ASP A 226 -2.48 -12.23 -14.35
CA ASP A 226 -1.46 -13.29 -14.31
C ASP A 226 -1.10 -13.72 -12.88
N LEU A 227 -1.71 -13.09 -11.87
CA LEU A 227 -1.49 -13.40 -10.44
C LEU A 227 -2.75 -13.96 -9.78
N ARG A 228 -3.87 -14.15 -10.50
CA ARG A 228 -5.16 -14.60 -9.95
C ARG A 228 -5.08 -15.93 -9.21
N ASP A 229 -4.25 -16.83 -9.70
CA ASP A 229 -4.06 -18.15 -9.10
C ASP A 229 -3.01 -18.19 -8.00
N LEU A 230 -2.36 -17.05 -7.70
CA LEU A 230 -1.30 -16.94 -6.72
C LEU A 230 -0.19 -17.99 -6.96
N PRO A 231 0.48 -17.97 -8.13
CA PRO A 231 1.44 -18.99 -8.50
C PRO A 231 2.58 -19.09 -7.49
N GLY A 232 2.91 -20.30 -7.04
CA GLY A 232 3.96 -20.56 -6.05
C GLY A 232 3.75 -19.91 -4.68
N LEU A 233 2.48 -19.66 -4.29
CA LEU A 233 2.11 -18.98 -3.05
C LEU A 233 2.83 -19.55 -1.82
N ARG A 234 3.58 -18.69 -1.14
CA ARG A 234 4.12 -18.93 0.19
C ARG A 234 3.86 -17.73 1.09
N CYS A 235 3.50 -18.00 2.33
CA CYS A 235 3.22 -16.98 3.33
C CYS A 235 4.19 -17.13 4.52
N TYR A 236 4.67 -16.00 5.05
CA TYR A 236 5.52 -15.97 6.23
C TYR A 236 5.07 -14.86 7.19
N SER A 237 4.76 -15.21 8.43
CA SER A 237 4.33 -14.30 9.49
C SER A 237 5.28 -14.37 10.70
N GLY A 238 5.28 -13.30 11.50
CA GLY A 238 6.03 -13.25 12.76
C GLY A 238 7.51 -13.58 12.57
N LYS A 239 8.07 -14.44 13.42
CA LYS A 239 9.50 -14.84 13.36
C LYS A 239 9.88 -15.48 12.02
N ASN A 240 8.96 -16.19 11.37
CA ASN A 240 9.22 -16.84 10.09
C ASN A 240 9.36 -15.84 8.94
N ALA A 241 8.94 -14.59 9.11
CA ALA A 241 9.08 -13.55 8.12
C ALA A 241 10.53 -13.08 7.95
N TYR A 242 11.36 -13.14 9.01
CA TYR A 242 12.74 -12.64 9.03
C TYR A 242 13.71 -13.61 8.32
N LYS A 243 13.66 -13.61 6.98
CA LYS A 243 14.51 -14.45 6.12
C LYS A 243 15.37 -13.59 5.20
N ALA A 244 16.59 -14.05 4.89
CA ALA A 244 17.51 -13.33 4.01
C ALA A 244 16.89 -12.90 2.66
N PRO A 245 16.10 -13.75 1.96
CA PRO A 245 15.44 -13.34 0.71
C PRO A 245 14.41 -12.20 0.86
N ASN A 246 13.89 -11.96 2.06
CA ASN A 246 12.91 -10.89 2.33
C ASN A 246 13.56 -9.53 2.63
N ARG A 247 14.88 -9.49 2.89
CA ARG A 247 15.58 -8.26 3.33
C ARG A 247 15.37 -7.08 2.40
N ARG A 248 15.35 -7.30 1.08
CA ARG A 248 15.12 -6.20 0.11
C ARG A 248 13.73 -5.60 0.24
N ALA A 249 12.70 -6.44 0.30
CA ALA A 249 11.33 -5.96 0.46
C ALA A 249 11.13 -5.25 1.81
N PHE A 250 11.71 -5.77 2.90
CA PHE A 250 11.70 -5.09 4.19
C PHE A 250 12.48 -3.78 4.18
N THR A 251 13.63 -3.70 3.52
CA THR A 251 14.39 -2.45 3.40
C THR A 251 13.55 -1.39 2.68
N LEU A 252 12.85 -1.75 1.60
CA LEU A 252 11.91 -0.84 0.91
C LEU A 252 10.73 -0.41 1.80
N LEU A 253 10.28 -1.29 2.68
CA LEU A 253 9.21 -1.01 3.64
C LEU A 253 9.68 -0.08 4.76
N LEU A 254 10.85 -0.32 5.35
CA LEU A 254 11.28 0.31 6.60
C LEU A 254 12.18 1.54 6.37
N ASP A 255 13.04 1.53 5.35
CA ASP A 255 13.94 2.66 5.06
C ASP A 255 13.22 3.72 4.21
N LYS A 256 12.51 4.61 4.89
CA LYS A 256 11.74 5.71 4.29
C LYS A 256 12.56 6.96 3.99
N ARG A 257 13.87 6.95 4.23
CA ARG A 257 14.72 8.12 3.96
C ARG A 257 14.58 8.53 2.50
N GLU A 258 14.76 9.81 2.21
CA GLU A 258 14.79 10.33 0.84
C GLU A 258 16.07 9.88 0.12
N ALA A 259 16.06 9.79 -1.22
CA ALA A 259 17.19 9.27 -2.00
C ALA A 259 18.49 10.03 -1.73
N TRP A 260 18.40 11.35 -1.60
CA TRP A 260 19.54 12.24 -1.36
C TRP A 260 20.06 12.24 0.09
N ARG A 261 19.36 11.58 1.02
CA ARG A 261 19.76 11.41 2.43
C ARG A 261 20.26 10.01 2.78
N ALA A 262 20.26 9.11 1.80
CA ALA A 262 20.65 7.71 1.95
C ALA A 262 22.13 7.53 2.32
#